data_AF-F3M2P9-F1
#
_entry.id   AF-F3M2P9-F1
#
_cell.length_a   1.000
_cell.length_b   1.000
_cell.length_c   1.000
_cell.angle_alpha   90.00
_cell.angle_beta   90.00
_cell.angle_gamma   90.00
#
_symmetry.space_group_name_H-M   'P 1'
#
loop_
_entity.id
_entity.type
_entity.pdbx_description
1 polymer ?
#
loop_
_entity_poly.entity_id
_entity_poly.type
_entity_poly.pdbx_seq_one_letter_code
_entity_poly.pdbx_strand_id
1 'polypeptide(L)'
;MEQKQWHQMDTDELQQVLQMHPEHGLTEEEAGERRKKSGYNELSEGVKISPFVLFLNQFKDFMMLVLLGATLVSGLLGEYLDAVTIVAIILINGILGFIQEFKAERSLRALKQLSAPTSKVIRDGKVVQLTARELVPGDVILVESGDRIPADVRWLEINSCSVEESALTGESLPVNKHAEPIRDAEVPLGDRKNIGFMGTMVARGTAKGVVIRTGMDTEMGKIADLIQNTESQETPLQHRLEQLGKIL
;
A
#
# COMPACT_ATOMS: atom_id res chain seq x y z
N MET A 1 0.09 -6.72 -20.01
CA MET A 1 1.01 -5.62 -20.34
C MET A 1 2.41 -6.21 -20.37
N GLU A 2 3.09 -6.09 -21.50
CA GLU A 2 4.48 -6.56 -21.67
C GLU A 2 5.33 -6.02 -20.51
N GLN A 3 5.93 -6.90 -19.71
CA GLN A 3 6.88 -6.46 -18.68
C GLN A 3 8.08 -5.86 -19.40
N LYS A 4 8.14 -4.52 -19.46
CA LYS A 4 9.34 -3.82 -19.90
C LYS A 4 10.52 -4.32 -19.06
N GLN A 5 11.54 -4.84 -19.73
CA GLN A 5 12.74 -5.38 -19.10
C GLN A 5 13.66 -4.22 -18.68
N TRP A 6 13.26 -3.47 -17.65
CA TRP A 6 13.97 -2.28 -17.19
C TRP A 6 15.44 -2.55 -16.83
N HIS A 7 15.75 -3.77 -16.36
CA HIS A 7 17.12 -4.17 -16.02
C HIS A 7 18.03 -4.29 -17.25
N GLN A 8 17.48 -4.49 -18.44
CA GLN A 8 18.27 -4.57 -19.68
C GLN A 8 18.57 -3.21 -20.29
N MET A 9 17.83 -2.18 -19.88
CA MET A 9 17.95 -0.85 -20.48
C MET A 9 19.19 -0.12 -19.96
N ASP A 10 19.88 0.54 -20.87
CA ASP A 10 20.89 1.55 -20.54
C ASP A 10 20.27 2.93 -20.31
N THR A 11 21.11 3.88 -19.92
CA THR A 11 20.68 5.23 -19.57
C THR A 11 20.07 5.97 -20.75
N ASP A 12 20.51 5.73 -21.97
CA ASP A 12 19.97 6.41 -23.16
C ASP A 12 18.59 5.84 -23.53
N GLU A 13 18.43 4.52 -23.45
CA GLU A 13 17.14 3.86 -23.61
C GLU A 13 16.13 4.33 -22.55
N LEU A 14 16.55 4.44 -21.29
CA LEU A 14 15.69 4.95 -20.21
C LEU A 14 15.24 6.39 -20.45
N GLN A 15 16.14 7.26 -20.91
CA GLN A 15 15.81 8.65 -21.25
C GLN A 15 14.75 8.72 -22.35
N GLN A 16 14.88 7.89 -23.39
CA GLN A 16 13.92 7.85 -24.49
C GLN A 16 12.56 7.29 -24.06
N VAL A 17 12.56 6.16 -23.34
CA VAL A 17 11.33 5.47 -22.92
C VAL A 17 10.55 6.25 -21.87
N LEU A 18 11.25 6.89 -20.93
CA LEU A 18 10.63 7.65 -19.85
C LEU A 18 10.53 9.14 -20.15
N GLN A 19 11.05 9.62 -21.30
CA GLN A 19 11.06 11.04 -21.68
C GLN A 19 11.52 11.91 -20.51
N MET A 20 12.71 11.64 -19.99
CA MET A 20 13.28 12.32 -18.82
C MET A 20 14.78 12.60 -19.05
N HIS A 21 15.33 13.58 -18.33
CA HIS A 21 16.75 13.92 -18.39
C HIS A 21 17.44 13.61 -17.04
N PRO A 22 18.58 12.90 -16.99
CA PRO A 22 19.21 12.48 -15.73
C PRO A 22 19.60 13.63 -14.79
N GLU A 23 20.13 14.72 -15.36
CA GLU A 23 20.56 15.90 -14.59
C GLU A 23 19.46 16.93 -14.31
N HIS A 24 18.44 17.02 -15.18
CA HIS A 24 17.39 18.02 -15.05
C HIS A 24 16.12 17.46 -14.41
N GLY A 25 15.96 16.13 -14.42
CA GLY A 25 14.75 15.45 -14.01
C GLY A 25 13.57 15.77 -14.91
N LEU A 26 12.36 15.67 -14.34
CA LEU A 26 11.12 16.12 -14.96
C LEU A 26 10.82 17.57 -14.59
N THR A 27 10.04 18.26 -15.40
CA THR A 27 9.41 19.52 -14.97
C THR A 27 8.26 19.24 -14.00
N GLU A 28 7.93 20.20 -13.12
CA GLU A 28 6.79 20.03 -12.21
C GLU A 28 5.45 19.86 -12.97
N GLU A 29 5.32 20.47 -14.16
CA GLU A 29 4.14 20.32 -15.02
C GLU A 29 4.04 18.89 -15.59
N GLU A 30 5.13 18.34 -16.13
CA GLU A 30 5.16 16.97 -16.63
C GLU A 30 4.90 15.96 -15.51
N ALA A 31 5.47 16.19 -14.32
CA ALA A 31 5.21 15.35 -13.16
C ALA A 31 3.72 15.38 -12.78
N GLY A 32 3.09 16.55 -12.82
CA GLY A 32 1.64 16.71 -12.61
C GLY A 32 0.79 15.96 -13.63
N GLU A 33 1.13 16.06 -14.92
CA GLU A 33 0.42 15.37 -16.00
C GLU A 33 0.57 13.85 -15.93
N ARG A 34 1.76 13.35 -15.57
CA ARG A 34 1.99 11.92 -15.34
C ARG A 34 1.18 11.43 -14.14
N ARG A 35 1.14 12.19 -13.05
CA ARG A 35 0.38 11.84 -11.84
C ARG A 35 -1.11 11.68 -12.11
N LYS A 36 -1.68 12.48 -13.03
CA LYS A 36 -3.08 12.31 -13.47
C LYS A 36 -3.32 10.98 -14.21
N LYS A 37 -2.30 10.44 -14.89
CA LYS A 37 -2.37 9.19 -15.66
C LYS A 37 -2.02 7.95 -14.85
N SER A 38 -0.94 8.00 -14.08
CA SER A 38 -0.43 6.88 -13.28
C SER A 38 -1.08 6.78 -11.89
N GLY A 39 -1.68 7.86 -11.41
CA GLY A 39 -2.08 7.99 -10.01
C GLY A 39 -0.90 8.32 -9.09
N TYR A 40 -1.17 8.29 -7.79
CA TYR A 40 -0.17 8.50 -6.74
C TYR A 40 0.65 7.23 -6.49
N ASN A 41 1.88 7.42 -6.00
CA ASN A 41 2.73 6.34 -5.52
C ASN A 41 2.26 5.86 -4.13
N GLU A 42 1.12 5.18 -4.11
CA GLU A 42 0.53 4.58 -2.92
C GLU A 42 0.13 3.14 -3.20
N LEU A 43 0.33 2.29 -2.20
CA LEU A 43 -0.28 0.96 -2.21
C LEU A 43 -1.77 1.14 -1.97
N SER A 44 -2.62 0.46 -2.74
CA SER A 44 -4.05 0.49 -2.49
C SER A 44 -4.31 -0.06 -1.09
N GLU A 45 -4.95 0.74 -0.24
CA GLU A 45 -5.62 0.18 0.93
C GLU A 45 -6.80 -0.63 0.37
N GLY A 46 -6.84 -1.94 0.64
CA GLY A 46 -7.87 -2.85 0.13
C GLY A 46 -9.30 -2.34 0.33
N VAL A 47 -10.29 -3.00 -0.27
CA VAL A 47 -11.70 -2.55 -0.36
C VAL A 47 -12.14 -1.84 0.92
N LYS A 48 -12.23 -0.51 0.88
CA LYS A 48 -12.74 0.28 2.00
C LYS A 48 -14.16 -0.18 2.25
N ILE A 49 -14.38 -0.84 3.38
CA ILE A 49 -15.71 -1.25 3.79
C ILE A 49 -16.53 0.04 3.88
N SER A 50 -17.56 0.17 3.04
CA SER A 50 -18.42 1.35 3.06
C SER A 50 -18.96 1.53 4.47
N PRO A 51 -19.04 2.76 5.01
CA PRO A 51 -19.63 3.02 6.32
C PRO A 51 -21.02 2.40 6.49
N PHE A 52 -21.79 2.32 5.40
CA PHE A 52 -23.08 1.65 5.36
C PHE A 52 -22.98 0.12 5.46
N VAL A 53 -21.97 -0.48 4.82
CA VAL A 53 -21.69 -1.93 4.94
C VAL A 53 -21.19 -2.26 6.33
N LEU A 54 -20.37 -1.39 6.93
CA LEU A 54 -19.88 -1.53 8.30
C LEU A 54 -21.05 -1.48 9.30
N PHE A 55 -21.96 -0.52 9.12
CA PHE A 55 -23.22 -0.47 9.86
C PHE A 55 -24.09 -1.71 9.68
N LEU A 56 -24.32 -2.17 8.43
CA LEU A 56 -25.11 -3.37 8.15
C LEU A 56 -24.48 -4.65 8.68
N ASN A 57 -23.15 -4.75 8.68
CA ASN A 57 -22.45 -5.90 9.26
C ASN A 57 -22.71 -6.00 10.77
N GLN A 58 -22.98 -4.89 11.47
CA GLN A 58 -23.43 -4.92 12.86
C GLN A 58 -24.76 -5.66 13.04
N PHE A 59 -25.65 -5.66 12.03
CA PHE A 59 -26.93 -6.38 12.05
C PHE A 59 -26.83 -7.84 11.61
N LYS A 60 -25.68 -8.26 11.08
CA LYS A 60 -25.40 -9.66 10.74
C LYS A 60 -24.85 -10.47 11.91
N ASP A 61 -24.48 -9.81 13.00
CA ASP A 61 -24.04 -10.49 14.21
C ASP A 61 -25.14 -11.43 14.70
N PHE A 62 -24.78 -12.68 14.96
CA PHE A 62 -25.72 -13.72 15.39
C PHE A 62 -26.51 -13.29 16.64
N MET A 63 -25.87 -12.62 17.58
CA MET A 63 -26.50 -12.14 18.82
C MET A 63 -27.52 -11.04 18.53
N MET A 64 -27.29 -10.20 17.52
CA MET A 64 -28.26 -9.22 17.02
C MET A 64 -29.48 -9.88 16.39
N LEU A 65 -29.29 -10.94 15.60
CA LEU A 65 -30.40 -11.71 15.01
C LEU A 65 -31.27 -12.37 16.08
N VAL A 66 -30.66 -12.92 17.14
CA VAL A 66 -31.39 -13.48 18.29
C VAL A 66 -32.22 -12.41 18.99
N LEU A 67 -31.66 -11.22 19.24
CA LEU A 67 -32.39 -10.11 19.84
C LEU A 67 -33.52 -9.59 18.94
N LEU A 68 -33.31 -9.56 17.62
CA LEU A 68 -34.35 -9.22 16.66
C LEU A 68 -35.50 -10.24 16.70
N GLY A 69 -35.17 -11.54 16.80
CA GLY A 69 -36.14 -12.62 16.98
C GLY A 69 -36.94 -12.49 18.27
N ALA A 70 -36.27 -12.22 19.40
CA ALA A 70 -36.91 -12.00 20.70
C ALA A 70 -37.85 -10.78 20.67
N THR A 71 -37.43 -9.69 20.02
CA THR A 71 -38.26 -8.50 19.80
C THR A 71 -39.54 -8.84 19.03
N LEU A 72 -39.43 -9.67 17.99
CA LEU A 72 -40.55 -10.05 17.14
C LEU A 72 -41.56 -10.94 17.88
N VAL A 73 -41.08 -11.88 18.70
CA VAL A 73 -41.92 -12.72 19.57
C VAL A 73 -42.65 -11.88 20.62
N SER A 74 -41.95 -10.99 21.31
CA SER A 74 -42.54 -10.12 22.34
C SER A 74 -43.58 -9.15 21.75
N GLY A 75 -43.32 -8.62 20.53
CA GLY A 75 -44.29 -7.83 19.78
C GLY A 75 -45.56 -8.60 19.39
N LEU A 76 -45.43 -9.88 18.99
CA LEU A 76 -46.58 -10.76 18.70
C LEU A 76 -47.39 -11.11 19.95
N LEU A 77 -46.76 -11.17 21.12
CA LEU A 77 -47.42 -11.38 22.41
C LEU A 77 -48.14 -10.12 22.95
N GLY A 78 -47.99 -8.97 22.28
CA GLY A 78 -48.59 -7.70 22.68
C GLY A 78 -47.80 -6.92 23.73
N GLU A 79 -46.58 -7.35 24.05
CA GLU A 79 -45.69 -6.71 25.02
C GLU A 79 -44.86 -5.60 24.35
N TYR A 80 -45.56 -4.57 23.85
CA TYR A 80 -44.93 -3.50 23.07
C TYR A 80 -43.85 -2.72 23.84
N LEU A 81 -43.95 -2.62 25.17
CA LEU A 81 -42.94 -1.95 26.01
C LEU A 81 -41.60 -2.68 26.00
N ASP A 82 -41.62 -4.01 26.07
CA ASP A 82 -40.41 -4.83 26.09
C ASP A 82 -39.76 -4.86 24.71
N ALA A 83 -40.56 -5.01 23.64
CA ALA A 83 -40.10 -4.92 22.27
C ALA A 83 -39.43 -3.54 21.96
N VAL A 84 -40.03 -2.43 22.38
CA VAL A 84 -39.45 -1.08 22.20
C VAL A 84 -38.14 -0.93 22.96
N THR A 85 -38.05 -1.48 24.17
CA THR A 85 -36.85 -1.42 25.00
C THR A 85 -35.68 -2.16 24.34
N ILE A 86 -35.91 -3.35 23.79
CA ILE A 86 -34.88 -4.13 23.10
C ILE A 86 -34.39 -3.39 21.84
N VAL A 87 -35.31 -2.85 21.04
CA VAL A 87 -34.96 -2.06 19.84
C VAL A 87 -34.12 -0.83 20.21
N ALA A 88 -34.44 -0.14 21.30
CA ALA A 88 -33.67 1.00 21.76
C ALA A 88 -32.23 0.61 22.14
N ILE A 89 -32.04 -0.50 22.85
CA ILE A 89 -30.70 -1.01 23.22
C ILE A 89 -29.88 -1.37 21.97
N ILE A 90 -30.51 -2.05 21.00
CA ILE A 90 -29.88 -2.41 19.72
C ILE A 90 -29.39 -1.15 18.99
N LEU A 91 -30.24 -0.13 18.87
CA LEU A 91 -29.89 1.11 18.19
C LEU A 91 -28.74 1.84 18.89
N ILE A 92 -28.79 1.93 20.23
CA ILE A 92 -27.73 2.57 21.00
C ILE A 92 -26.40 1.83 20.81
N ASN A 93 -26.38 0.50 20.91
CA ASN A 93 -25.16 -0.29 20.72
C ASN A 93 -24.63 -0.19 19.29
N GLY A 94 -25.50 -0.20 18.27
CA GLY A 94 -25.11 -0.03 16.88
C GLY A 94 -24.48 1.34 16.60
N ILE A 95 -25.07 2.42 17.14
CA ILE A 95 -24.54 3.78 17.01
C ILE A 95 -23.19 3.91 17.74
N LEU A 96 -23.11 3.41 18.98
CA LEU A 96 -21.87 3.46 19.76
C LEU A 96 -20.76 2.64 19.08
N GLY A 97 -21.07 1.44 18.58
CA GLY A 97 -20.14 0.60 17.82
C GLY A 97 -19.62 1.31 16.57
N PHE A 98 -20.54 1.87 15.75
CA PHE A 98 -20.17 2.63 14.56
C PHE A 98 -19.26 3.82 14.87
N ILE A 99 -19.57 4.61 15.91
CA ILE A 99 -18.75 5.76 16.30
C ILE A 99 -17.36 5.31 16.78
N GLN A 100 -17.28 4.24 17.56
CA GLN A 100 -16.00 3.71 18.06
C GLN A 100 -15.12 3.24 16.91
N GLU A 101 -15.68 2.48 15.97
CA GLU A 101 -14.93 1.92 14.85
C GLU A 101 -14.50 3.02 13.86
N PHE A 102 -15.40 3.95 13.52
CA PHE A 102 -15.07 5.10 12.68
C PHE A 102 -13.96 5.98 13.28
N LYS A 103 -13.98 6.19 14.61
CA LYS A 103 -12.95 6.97 15.30
C LYS A 103 -11.59 6.26 15.33
N ALA A 104 -11.60 4.93 15.51
CA ALA A 104 -10.39 4.12 15.48
C ALA A 104 -9.74 4.18 14.09
N GLU A 105 -10.51 3.98 13.03
CA GLU A 105 -10.01 4.02 11.65
C GLU A 105 -9.44 5.40 11.28
N ARG A 106 -10.13 6.48 11.65
CA ARG A 106 -9.66 7.85 11.40
C ARG A 106 -8.34 8.17 12.11
N SER A 107 -8.19 7.73 13.36
CA SER A 107 -6.96 7.93 14.14
C SER A 107 -5.77 7.22 13.48
N LEU A 108 -5.98 5.99 13.01
CA LEU A 108 -4.97 5.22 12.28
C LEU A 108 -4.56 5.89 10.96
N ARG A 109 -5.51 6.41 10.18
CA ARG A 109 -5.20 7.14 8.93
C ARG A 109 -4.40 8.41 9.18
N ALA A 110 -4.75 9.19 10.20
CA ALA A 110 -4.01 10.40 10.55
C ALA A 110 -2.57 10.08 10.97
N LEU A 111 -2.36 9.00 11.74
CA LEU A 111 -1.03 8.55 12.13
C LEU A 111 -0.19 8.15 10.91
N LYS A 112 -0.78 7.40 9.95
CA LYS A 112 -0.11 7.03 8.69
C LYS A 112 0.35 8.26 7.88
N GLN A 113 -0.46 9.32 7.83
CA GLN A 113 -0.10 10.55 7.10
C GLN A 113 1.04 11.33 7.75
N LEU A 114 1.14 11.34 9.08
CA LEU A 114 2.23 12.01 9.81
C LEU A 114 3.59 11.32 9.64
N SER A 115 3.61 10.04 9.27
CA SER A 115 4.82 9.25 9.03
C SER A 115 5.09 9.01 7.54
N ALA A 116 4.45 9.77 6.65
CA ALA A 116 4.61 9.59 5.21
C ALA A 116 6.10 9.77 4.81
N PRO A 117 6.70 8.77 4.14
CA PRO A 117 8.10 8.88 3.74
C PRO A 117 8.28 10.05 2.76
N THR A 118 9.40 10.74 2.86
CA THR A 118 9.80 11.79 1.92
C THR A 118 10.91 11.29 1.01
N SER A 119 11.09 11.92 -0.14
CA SER A 119 12.14 11.59 -1.09
C SER A 119 12.76 12.87 -1.65
N LYS A 120 14.08 12.82 -1.90
CA LYS A 120 14.81 13.85 -2.64
C LYS A 120 14.72 13.49 -4.13
N VAL A 121 14.22 14.41 -4.93
CA VAL A 121 14.11 14.27 -6.39
C VAL A 121 14.72 15.46 -7.09
N ILE A 122 15.16 15.23 -8.32
CA ILE A 122 15.56 16.28 -9.24
C ILE A 122 14.32 16.63 -10.07
N ARG A 123 13.85 17.88 -9.97
CA ARG A 123 12.83 18.45 -10.85
C ARG A 123 13.23 19.87 -11.24
N ASP A 124 12.98 20.24 -12.49
CA ASP A 124 13.39 21.54 -13.05
C ASP A 124 14.89 21.85 -12.80
N GLY A 125 15.75 20.82 -12.85
CA GLY A 125 17.19 20.91 -12.58
C GLY A 125 17.58 21.20 -11.14
N LYS A 126 16.65 21.10 -10.19
CA LYS A 126 16.88 21.38 -8.77
C LYS A 126 16.54 20.17 -7.91
N VAL A 127 17.33 19.95 -6.87
CA VAL A 127 16.99 18.97 -5.84
C VAL A 127 15.88 19.55 -4.97
N VAL A 128 14.72 18.89 -4.97
CA VAL A 128 13.56 19.23 -4.14
C VAL A 128 13.19 18.02 -3.28
N GLN A 129 12.69 18.29 -2.07
CA GLN A 129 12.18 17.26 -1.18
C GLN A 129 10.65 17.26 -1.26
N LEU A 130 10.06 16.12 -1.59
CA LEU A 130 8.61 15.95 -1.67
C LEU A 130 8.17 14.66 -0.98
N THR A 131 6.87 14.50 -0.81
CA THR A 131 6.33 13.26 -0.24
C THR A 131 6.48 12.13 -1.24
N ALA A 132 6.92 10.94 -0.81
CA ALA A 132 7.13 9.79 -1.69
C ALA A 132 5.86 9.42 -2.49
N ARG A 133 4.69 9.75 -1.95
CA ARG A 133 3.36 9.66 -2.57
C ARG A 133 3.28 10.38 -3.94
N GLU A 134 4.00 11.48 -4.10
CA GLU A 134 3.93 12.35 -5.26
C GLU A 134 4.89 11.98 -6.39
N LEU A 135 5.65 10.89 -6.19
CA LEU A 135 6.53 10.34 -7.21
C LEU A 135 5.73 9.77 -8.37
N VAL A 136 6.27 9.93 -9.57
CA VAL A 136 5.73 9.38 -10.81
C VAL A 136 6.82 8.66 -11.60
N PRO A 137 6.48 7.72 -12.50
CA PRO A 137 7.46 7.13 -13.40
C PRO A 137 8.21 8.20 -14.21
N GLY A 138 9.54 8.11 -14.20
CA GLY A 138 10.46 9.08 -14.81
C GLY A 138 11.05 10.11 -13.84
N ASP A 139 10.54 10.24 -12.61
CA ASP A 139 11.21 11.07 -11.60
C ASP A 139 12.62 10.53 -11.33
N VAL A 140 13.60 11.43 -11.20
CA VAL A 140 14.97 11.07 -10.81
C VAL A 140 15.11 11.31 -9.31
N ILE A 141 15.32 10.24 -8.55
CA ILE A 141 15.50 10.27 -7.10
C ILE A 141 16.98 10.21 -6.72
N LEU A 142 17.28 10.79 -5.57
CA LEU A 142 18.57 10.71 -4.89
C LEU A 142 18.35 10.01 -3.55
N VAL A 143 19.16 9.00 -3.27
CA VAL A 143 19.11 8.25 -2.00
C VAL A 143 20.49 8.15 -1.38
N GLU A 144 20.51 8.16 -0.06
CA GLU A 144 21.72 7.95 0.75
C GLU A 144 21.50 6.93 1.85
N SER A 145 22.58 6.55 2.53
CA SER A 145 22.54 5.61 3.66
C SER A 145 21.47 5.97 4.68
N GLY A 146 20.58 5.02 4.98
CA GLY A 146 19.44 5.18 5.89
C GLY A 146 18.13 5.54 5.19
N ASP A 147 18.17 5.96 3.92
CA ASP A 147 16.95 6.23 3.16
C ASP A 147 16.24 4.93 2.79
N ARG A 148 14.91 4.97 2.80
CA ARG A 148 14.08 3.94 2.18
C ARG A 148 13.90 4.27 0.71
N ILE A 149 13.99 3.25 -0.13
CA ILE A 149 13.71 3.38 -1.56
C ILE A 149 12.19 3.61 -1.73
N PRO A 150 11.76 4.76 -2.28
CA PRO A 150 10.36 5.18 -2.22
C PRO A 150 9.47 4.56 -3.31
N ALA A 151 10.06 4.04 -4.38
CA ALA A 151 9.39 3.40 -5.51
C ALA A 151 10.37 2.42 -6.19
N ASP A 152 9.92 1.59 -7.13
CA ASP A 152 10.89 0.77 -7.88
C ASP A 152 11.67 1.67 -8.85
N VAL A 153 12.99 1.58 -8.80
CA VAL A 153 13.90 2.44 -9.54
C VAL A 153 14.94 1.68 -10.33
N ARG A 154 15.36 2.25 -11.44
CA ARG A 154 16.53 1.81 -12.21
C ARG A 154 17.71 2.72 -11.88
N TRP A 155 18.81 2.16 -11.38
CA TRP A 155 19.96 2.95 -10.97
C TRP A 155 20.67 3.58 -12.17
N LEU A 156 20.88 4.89 -12.10
CA LEU A 156 21.62 5.66 -13.10
C LEU A 156 23.08 5.84 -12.68
N GLU A 157 23.30 6.13 -11.39
CA GLU A 157 24.64 6.27 -10.80
C GLU A 157 24.68 5.63 -9.42
N ILE A 158 25.79 4.99 -9.10
CA ILE A 158 26.02 4.30 -7.83
C ILE A 158 27.38 4.71 -7.28
N ASN A 159 27.40 5.12 -6.01
CA ASN A 159 28.63 5.34 -5.27
C ASN A 159 28.69 4.43 -4.04
N SER A 160 29.35 3.29 -4.20
CA SER A 160 29.51 2.26 -3.15
C SER A 160 28.20 1.90 -2.44
N CYS A 161 27.11 1.80 -3.21
CA CYS A 161 25.76 1.61 -2.68
C CYS A 161 25.46 0.13 -2.41
N SER A 162 24.94 -0.16 -1.22
CA SER A 162 24.34 -1.45 -0.89
C SER A 162 22.96 -1.26 -0.27
N VAL A 163 22.06 -2.20 -0.57
CA VAL A 163 20.65 -2.13 -0.18
C VAL A 163 20.27 -3.38 0.60
N GLU A 164 19.56 -3.20 1.72
CA GLU A 164 18.96 -4.28 2.48
C GLU A 164 17.58 -4.64 1.87
N GLU A 165 17.50 -5.84 1.28
CA GLU A 165 16.31 -6.28 0.52
C GLU A 165 15.49 -7.36 1.24
N SER A 166 15.73 -7.53 2.55
CA SER A 166 15.07 -8.54 3.40
C SER A 166 13.55 -8.52 3.30
N ALA A 167 12.96 -7.33 3.11
CA ALA A 167 11.52 -7.13 2.95
C ALA A 167 10.93 -7.78 1.68
N LEU A 168 11.74 -8.04 0.64
CA LEU A 168 11.29 -8.68 -0.60
C LEU A 168 11.89 -10.08 -0.81
N THR A 169 13.15 -10.29 -0.43
CA THR A 169 13.87 -11.54 -0.72
C THR A 169 13.96 -12.47 0.50
N GLY A 170 13.75 -11.94 1.71
CA GLY A 170 13.99 -12.66 2.96
C GLY A 170 15.48 -12.79 3.33
N GLU A 171 16.39 -12.29 2.50
CA GLU A 171 17.83 -12.32 2.76
C GLU A 171 18.28 -11.09 3.56
N SER A 172 18.95 -11.31 4.69
CA SER A 172 19.34 -10.21 5.60
C SER A 172 20.66 -9.52 5.24
N LEU A 173 21.44 -10.07 4.30
CA LEU A 173 22.72 -9.47 3.90
C LEU A 173 22.48 -8.37 2.86
N PRO A 174 23.05 -7.16 3.05
CA PRO A 174 22.94 -6.10 2.06
C PRO A 174 23.55 -6.51 0.71
N VAL A 175 22.82 -6.21 -0.36
CA VAL A 175 23.22 -6.51 -1.74
C VAL A 175 23.89 -5.29 -2.35
N ASN A 176 25.09 -5.46 -2.90
CA ASN A 176 25.78 -4.41 -3.64
C ASN A 176 25.05 -4.13 -4.95
N LYS A 177 24.77 -2.85 -5.21
CA LYS A 177 24.09 -2.38 -6.41
C LYS A 177 25.07 -1.83 -7.43
N HIS A 178 24.65 -1.77 -8.68
CA HIS A 178 25.44 -1.22 -9.79
C HIS A 178 24.49 -0.58 -10.82
N ALA A 179 24.99 0.22 -11.76
CA ALA A 179 24.14 0.98 -12.70
C ALA A 179 24.08 0.35 -14.10
N GLU A 180 24.98 -0.57 -14.39
CA GLU A 180 25.17 -1.21 -15.69
C GLU A 180 23.94 -2.07 -16.08
N PRO A 181 23.59 -2.11 -17.37
CA PRO A 181 22.55 -3.00 -17.87
C PRO A 181 22.89 -4.47 -17.63
N ILE A 182 21.89 -5.27 -17.25
CA ILE A 182 21.99 -6.72 -17.15
C ILE A 182 21.34 -7.30 -18.39
N ARG A 183 22.12 -7.90 -19.30
CA ARG A 183 21.65 -8.31 -20.64
C ARG A 183 20.92 -9.66 -20.66
N ASP A 184 20.97 -10.42 -19.58
CA ASP A 184 20.28 -11.71 -19.47
C ASP A 184 18.75 -11.53 -19.52
N ALA A 185 18.07 -12.42 -20.24
CA ALA A 185 16.63 -12.39 -20.45
C ALA A 185 15.84 -12.83 -19.21
N GLU A 186 16.38 -13.79 -18.46
CA GLU A 186 15.75 -14.37 -17.27
C GLU A 186 16.65 -14.16 -16.06
N VAL A 187 16.45 -13.02 -15.39
CA VAL A 187 17.16 -12.67 -14.16
C VAL A 187 16.17 -12.74 -12.99
N PRO A 188 16.42 -13.60 -11.99
CA PRO A 188 15.64 -13.63 -10.75
C PRO A 188 15.60 -12.25 -10.10
N LEU A 189 14.53 -11.95 -9.36
CA LEU A 189 14.31 -10.62 -8.79
C LEU A 189 15.48 -10.16 -7.90
N GLY A 190 16.03 -11.05 -7.06
CA GLY A 190 17.19 -10.76 -6.20
C GLY A 190 18.50 -10.50 -6.96
N ASP A 191 18.62 -11.00 -8.20
CA ASP A 191 19.80 -10.79 -9.03
C ASP A 191 19.73 -9.52 -9.90
N ARG A 192 18.59 -8.82 -9.89
CA ARG A 192 18.43 -7.52 -10.57
C ARG A 192 19.11 -6.41 -9.77
N LYS A 193 20.43 -6.50 -9.63
CA LYS A 193 21.29 -5.60 -8.84
C LYS A 193 21.37 -4.17 -9.38
N ASN A 194 20.81 -3.93 -10.56
CA ASN A 194 20.68 -2.60 -11.14
C ASN A 194 19.30 -1.94 -10.94
N ILE A 195 18.42 -2.63 -10.20
CA ILE A 195 17.11 -2.16 -9.74
C ILE A 195 17.16 -1.93 -8.22
N GLY A 196 16.49 -0.88 -7.76
CA GLY A 196 16.11 -0.66 -6.36
C GLY A 196 14.63 -0.90 -6.19
N PHE A 197 14.22 -1.57 -5.12
CA PHE A 197 12.82 -1.96 -4.90
C PHE A 197 12.16 -1.13 -3.81
N MET A 198 10.89 -0.75 -4.02
CA MET A 198 10.10 0.01 -3.05
C MET A 198 10.11 -0.65 -1.66
N GLY A 199 10.36 0.15 -0.62
CA GLY A 199 10.30 -0.29 0.78
C GLY A 199 11.61 -0.88 1.33
N THR A 200 12.56 -1.23 0.47
CA THR A 200 13.93 -1.60 0.87
C THR A 200 14.72 -0.40 1.39
N MET A 201 15.84 -0.63 2.06
CA MET A 201 16.61 0.42 2.72
C MET A 201 18.05 0.46 2.21
N VAL A 202 18.56 1.66 1.94
CA VAL A 202 19.97 1.86 1.57
C VAL A 202 20.82 1.65 2.83
N ALA A 203 21.59 0.57 2.85
CA ALA A 203 22.44 0.21 3.98
C ALA A 203 23.74 1.03 4.00
N ARG A 204 24.28 1.38 2.83
CA ARG A 204 25.50 2.16 2.68
C ARG A 204 25.54 2.88 1.34
N GLY A 205 26.26 3.99 1.29
CA GLY A 205 26.61 4.69 0.04
C GLY A 205 25.54 5.68 -0.40
N THR A 206 25.65 6.12 -1.65
CA THR A 206 24.66 6.99 -2.30
C THR A 206 24.34 6.49 -3.70
N ALA A 207 23.15 6.81 -4.18
CA ALA A 207 22.70 6.43 -5.52
C ALA A 207 21.77 7.48 -6.13
N LYS A 208 21.84 7.60 -7.46
CA LYS A 208 20.88 8.32 -8.30
C LYS A 208 20.13 7.29 -9.13
N GLY A 209 18.80 7.35 -9.14
CA GLY A 209 17.97 6.38 -9.85
C GLY A 209 16.75 7.02 -10.47
N VAL A 210 16.27 6.46 -11.57
CA VAL A 210 15.00 6.87 -12.18
C VAL A 210 13.87 5.95 -11.74
N VAL A 211 12.74 6.52 -11.35
CA VAL A 211 11.53 5.78 -11.01
C VAL A 211 10.98 5.09 -12.25
N ILE A 212 10.90 3.76 -12.20
CA ILE A 212 10.35 2.94 -13.29
C ILE A 212 8.93 2.50 -13.01
N ARG A 213 8.56 2.31 -11.74
CA ARG A 213 7.21 1.87 -11.32
C ARG A 213 6.85 2.48 -9.97
N THR A 214 5.56 2.76 -9.78
CA THR A 214 5.00 3.41 -8.58
C THR A 214 3.76 2.66 -8.12
N GLY A 215 3.42 2.78 -6.83
CA GLY A 215 2.20 2.21 -6.25
C GLY A 215 2.07 0.71 -6.50
N MET A 216 0.90 0.29 -6.98
CA MET A 216 0.58 -1.13 -7.20
C MET A 216 1.40 -1.82 -8.30
N ASP A 217 2.05 -1.05 -9.19
CA ASP A 217 2.89 -1.63 -10.26
C ASP A 217 4.28 -2.08 -9.75
N THR A 218 4.70 -1.62 -8.57
CA THR A 218 5.96 -2.01 -7.93
C THR A 218 5.95 -3.49 -7.53
N GLU A 219 7.12 -4.09 -7.27
CA GLU A 219 7.16 -5.46 -6.74
C GLU A 219 6.47 -5.58 -5.37
N MET A 220 6.63 -4.56 -4.51
CA MET A 220 5.89 -4.49 -3.25
C MET A 220 4.38 -4.36 -3.48
N GLY A 221 3.96 -3.61 -4.51
CA GLY A 221 2.57 -3.48 -4.94
C GLY A 221 1.95 -4.80 -5.38
N LYS A 222 2.68 -5.59 -6.17
CA LYS A 222 2.24 -6.94 -6.56
C LYS A 222 2.10 -7.88 -5.35
N ILE A 223 3.04 -7.82 -4.40
CA ILE A 223 2.94 -8.58 -3.15
C ILE A 223 1.69 -8.15 -2.36
N ALA A 224 1.45 -6.84 -2.25
CA ALA A 224 0.27 -6.31 -1.57
C ALA A 224 -1.05 -6.77 -2.24
N ASP A 225 -1.10 -6.77 -3.57
CA ASP A 225 -2.25 -7.27 -4.34
C ASP A 225 -2.51 -8.76 -4.09
N LEU A 226 -1.45 -9.59 -4.10
CA LEU A 226 -1.56 -11.01 -3.79
C LEU A 226 -2.10 -11.25 -2.37
N ILE A 227 -1.64 -10.48 -1.38
CA ILE A 227 -2.14 -10.58 -0.01
C ILE A 227 -3.60 -10.14 0.09
N GLN A 228 -3.99 -9.06 -0.59
CA GLN A 228 -5.37 -8.53 -0.56
C GLN A 228 -6.37 -9.44 -1.28
N ASN A 229 -5.95 -10.09 -2.35
CA ASN A 229 -6.78 -11.01 -3.12
C ASN A 229 -6.79 -12.44 -2.55
N THR A 230 -6.01 -12.69 -1.48
CA THR A 230 -6.10 -13.94 -0.72
C THR A 230 -7.31 -13.84 0.23
N GLU A 231 -8.29 -14.73 0.05
CA GLU A 231 -9.49 -14.76 0.91
C GLU A 231 -9.12 -14.84 2.39
N SER A 232 -9.62 -13.89 3.18
CA SER A 232 -9.48 -13.93 4.64
C SER A 232 -10.20 -15.15 5.19
N GLN A 233 -9.46 -16.17 5.61
CA GLN A 233 -10.04 -17.33 6.27
C GLN A 233 -10.51 -16.93 7.68
N GLU A 234 -11.74 -17.33 8.02
CA GLU A 234 -12.25 -17.19 9.39
C GLU A 234 -11.32 -17.90 10.38
N THR A 235 -11.10 -17.26 11.53
CA THR A 235 -10.28 -17.90 12.56
C THR A 235 -10.99 -19.13 13.15
N PRO A 236 -10.26 -20.18 13.57
CA PRO A 236 -10.87 -21.36 14.20
C PRO A 236 -11.74 -21.04 15.41
N LEU A 237 -11.45 -19.94 16.12
CA LEU A 237 -12.25 -19.47 17.26
C LEU A 237 -13.56 -18.82 16.81
N GLN A 238 -13.54 -17.97 15.77
CA GLN A 238 -14.77 -17.41 15.18
C GLN A 238 -15.69 -18.53 14.70
N HIS A 239 -15.13 -19.54 14.02
CA HIS A 239 -15.89 -20.69 13.55
C HIS A 239 -16.54 -21.47 14.71
N ARG A 240 -15.81 -21.65 15.82
CA ARG A 240 -16.36 -22.29 17.03
C ARG A 240 -17.42 -21.44 17.73
N LEU A 241 -17.25 -20.11 17.78
CA LEU A 241 -18.23 -19.19 18.37
C LEU A 241 -19.52 -19.16 17.55
N GLU A 242 -19.43 -19.15 16.22
CA GLU A 242 -20.62 -19.27 15.36
C GLU A 242 -21.32 -20.62 15.52
N GLN A 243 -20.57 -21.71 15.65
CA GLN A 243 -21.14 -23.03 15.91
C GLN A 243 -21.86 -23.09 17.27
N LEU A 244 -21.28 -22.51 18.32
CA LEU A 244 -21.93 -22.42 19.63
C LEU A 244 -23.18 -21.54 19.58
N GLY A 245 -23.11 -20.41 18.85
CA GLY A 245 -24.27 -19.57 18.60
C GLY A 245 -25.41 -20.35 17.97
N LYS A 246 -25.16 -21.14 16.93
CA LYS A 246 -26.19 -21.95 16.24
C LYS A 246 -26.81 -23.07 17.08
N ILE A 247 -26.16 -23.50 18.16
CA ILE A 247 -26.62 -24.61 19.02
C ILE A 247 -27.43 -24.12 20.23
N LEU A 248 -27.25 -22.86 20.63
CA LEU A 248 -27.96 -22.20 21.74
C LEU A 248 -29.19 -21.44 21.23
#